data_AF-A0A849JTE2-F1
#
_entry.id   AF-A0A849JTE2-F1
#
_cell.length_a   1.000
_cell.length_b   1.000
_cell.length_c   1.000
_cell.angle_alpha   90.00
_cell.angle_beta   90.00
_cell.angle_gamma   90.00
#
_symmetry.space_group_name_H-M   'P 1'
#
loop_
_entity.id
_entity.type
_entity.pdbx_description
1 polymer ?
#
loop_
_entity_poly.entity_id
_entity_poly.type
_entity_poly.pdbx_seq_one_letter_code
_entity_poly.pdbx_strand_id
1 'polypeptide(L)'
;MSELVEFDNFAQVEMLLRAGMELKFELSDDTDVLNGSPVYASALNRLREGLISGLRSSSTPGRAQKQADWYRLSQHQHRWRIIAHRAAMHPRWRDLTEAEMRHWVETLAAPLTVDDRALEAIKAAVEKMLDGD
;
A
#
# COMPACT_ATOMS: atom_id res chain seq x y z
N MET A 1 -10.76 24.72 -5.67
CA MET A 1 -10.13 24.37 -6.95
C MET A 1 -8.98 23.45 -6.65
N SER A 2 -9.01 22.21 -7.14
CA SER A 2 -7.85 21.33 -7.09
C SER A 2 -6.90 21.73 -8.20
N GLU A 3 -5.66 22.12 -7.86
CA GLU A 3 -4.61 22.33 -8.85
C GLU A 3 -4.29 20.98 -9.51
N LEU A 4 -4.27 20.96 -10.85
CA LEU A 4 -3.85 19.79 -11.61
C LEU A 4 -2.32 19.72 -11.55
N VAL A 5 -1.80 18.60 -11.05
CA VAL A 5 -0.37 18.31 -11.10
C VAL A 5 -0.12 17.49 -12.36
N GLU A 6 0.65 18.04 -13.27
CA GLU A 6 1.06 17.37 -14.50
C GLU A 6 2.45 16.75 -14.34
N PHE A 7 2.63 15.58 -14.95
CA PHE A 7 3.92 14.90 -15.05
C PHE A 7 4.29 14.77 -16.52
N ASP A 8 5.55 15.03 -16.87
CA ASP A 8 5.99 15.06 -18.26
C ASP A 8 5.92 13.68 -18.94
N ASN A 9 6.07 12.61 -18.15
CA ASN A 9 6.02 11.24 -18.63
C ASN A 9 5.73 10.23 -17.51
N PHE A 10 5.41 9.00 -17.91
CA PHE A 10 5.14 7.91 -16.97
C PHE A 10 6.31 7.57 -16.05
N ALA A 11 7.56 7.82 -16.46
CA ALA A 11 8.73 7.50 -15.65
C ALA A 11 8.80 8.39 -14.39
N GLN A 12 8.38 9.66 -14.47
CA GLN A 12 8.28 10.51 -13.28
C GLN A 12 7.30 9.93 -12.25
N VAL A 13 6.14 9.45 -12.70
CA VAL A 13 5.12 8.84 -11.83
C VAL A 13 5.61 7.50 -11.26
N GLU A 14 6.25 6.66 -12.08
CA GLU A 14 6.88 5.40 -11.65
C GLU A 14 7.95 5.66 -10.56
N MET A 15 8.80 6.67 -10.74
CA MET A 15 9.85 7.01 -9.78
C MET A 15 9.29 7.55 -8.47
N LEU A 16 8.24 8.38 -8.50
CA LEU A 16 7.57 8.87 -7.30
C LEU A 16 6.89 7.73 -6.53
N LEU A 17 6.24 6.80 -7.23
CA LEU A 17 5.66 5.62 -6.60
C LEU A 17 6.72 4.73 -5.97
N ARG A 18 7.85 4.53 -6.66
CA ARG A 18 8.97 3.79 -6.10
C ARG A 18 9.52 4.47 -4.85
N ALA A 19 9.77 5.78 -4.89
CA ALA A 19 10.22 6.54 -3.73
C ALA A 19 9.23 6.43 -2.56
N GLY A 20 7.93 6.49 -2.84
CA GLY A 20 6.90 6.31 -1.82
C GLY A 20 6.91 4.92 -1.19
N MET A 21 7.18 3.87 -1.98
CA MET A 21 7.36 2.50 -1.49
C MET A 21 8.64 2.33 -0.67
N GLU A 22 9.77 2.89 -1.12
CA GLU A 22 11.03 2.87 -0.35
C GLU A 22 10.83 3.57 1.00
N LEU A 23 10.17 4.74 1.01
CA LEU A 23 9.85 5.43 2.25
C LEU A 23 9.01 4.53 3.17
N LYS A 24 7.87 4.02 2.70
CA LYS A 24 6.99 3.22 3.56
C LYS A 24 7.62 1.92 4.04
N PHE A 25 8.39 1.21 3.23
CA PHE A 25 8.77 -0.17 3.55
C PHE A 25 10.24 -0.35 3.94
N GLU A 26 11.14 0.54 3.53
CA GLU A 26 12.58 0.35 3.69
C GLU A 26 13.23 1.43 4.55
N LEU A 27 12.76 2.69 4.46
CA LEU A 27 13.42 3.84 5.11
C LEU A 27 12.73 4.29 6.40
N SER A 28 11.40 4.17 6.49
CA SER A 28 10.64 4.54 7.68
C SER A 28 10.75 3.47 8.77
N ASP A 29 11.07 3.90 9.98
CA ASP A 29 10.88 3.06 11.18
C ASP A 29 9.38 2.82 11.44
N ASP A 30 9.04 1.96 12.40
CA ASP A 30 7.65 1.61 12.67
C ASP A 30 6.82 2.73 13.30
N THR A 31 7.47 3.76 13.84
CA THR A 31 6.83 4.92 14.48
C THR A 31 6.60 6.09 13.53
N ASP A 32 7.11 6.02 12.30
CA ASP A 32 6.94 7.08 11.31
C ASP A 32 5.46 7.38 11.06
N VAL A 33 5.11 8.66 11.22
CA VAL A 33 3.74 9.18 11.07
C VAL A 33 3.14 8.89 9.69
N LEU A 34 3.96 8.77 8.65
CA LEU A 34 3.51 8.51 7.29
C LEU A 34 3.06 7.06 7.08
N ASN A 35 3.51 6.11 7.90
CA ASN A 35 3.13 4.70 7.78
C ASN A 35 1.62 4.50 7.93
N GLY A 36 1.04 5.10 8.96
CA GLY A 36 -0.38 5.04 9.29
C GLY A 36 -1.23 6.17 8.71
N SER A 37 -0.64 7.10 7.93
CA SER A 37 -1.35 8.28 7.42
C SER A 37 -2.31 7.92 6.27
N PRO A 38 -3.64 8.05 6.45
CA PRO A 38 -4.61 7.76 5.39
C PRO A 38 -4.50 8.75 4.22
N VAL A 39 -4.08 9.98 4.50
CA VAL A 39 -3.87 11.02 3.47
C VAL A 39 -2.72 10.63 2.55
N TYR A 40 -1.59 10.19 3.12
CA TYR A 40 -0.44 9.76 2.35
C TYR A 40 -0.74 8.48 1.55
N ALA A 41 -1.40 7.50 2.18
CA ALA A 41 -1.87 6.29 1.50
C ALA A 41 -2.79 6.62 0.31
N SER A 42 -3.74 7.54 0.50
CA SER A 42 -4.63 7.99 -0.57
C SER A 42 -3.86 8.64 -1.73
N ALA A 43 -2.86 9.48 -1.43
CA ALA A 43 -2.02 10.12 -2.44
C ALA A 43 -1.24 9.07 -3.27
N LEU A 44 -0.62 8.10 -2.62
CA LEU A 44 0.10 7.01 -3.31
C LEU A 44 -0.84 6.13 -4.15
N ASN A 45 -2.03 5.81 -3.63
CA ASN A 45 -3.03 5.05 -4.39
C ASN A 45 -3.51 5.79 -5.64
N ARG A 46 -3.74 7.11 -5.54
CA ARG A 46 -4.11 7.95 -6.69
C ARG A 46 -2.99 8.04 -7.72
N LEU A 47 -1.73 8.17 -7.29
CA LEU A 47 -0.58 8.14 -8.20
C LEU A 47 -0.50 6.80 -8.96
N ARG A 48 -0.69 5.68 -8.26
CA ARG A 48 -0.73 4.34 -8.85
C ARG A 48 -1.86 4.22 -9.87
N GLU A 49 -3.06 4.64 -9.50
CA GLU A 49 -4.23 4.59 -10.38
C GLU A 49 -4.07 5.47 -11.61
N GLY A 50 -3.50 6.67 -11.45
CA GLY A 50 -3.15 7.57 -12.54
C GLY A 50 -2.15 6.93 -13.51
N LEU A 51 -1.08 6.32 -12.99
CA LEU A 51 -0.10 5.60 -13.80
C LEU A 51 -0.76 4.46 -14.60
N ILE A 52 -1.50 3.59 -13.92
CA ILE A 52 -2.13 2.44 -14.57
C ILE A 52 -3.16 2.90 -15.61
N SER A 53 -3.98 3.91 -15.29
CA SER A 53 -4.98 4.46 -16.22
C SER A 53 -4.31 5.08 -17.45
N GLY A 54 -3.28 5.91 -17.25
CA GLY A 54 -2.52 6.49 -18.35
C GLY A 54 -1.87 5.44 -19.26
N LEU A 55 -1.30 4.37 -18.69
CA LEU A 55 -0.76 3.24 -19.45
C LEU A 55 -1.83 2.45 -20.23
N ARG A 56 -3.07 2.37 -19.73
CA ARG A 56 -4.17 1.72 -20.48
C ARG A 56 -4.59 2.57 -21.68
N SER A 57 -4.56 3.89 -21.52
CA SER A 57 -4.92 4.86 -22.56
C SER A 57 -3.83 5.07 -23.61
N SER A 58 -2.59 4.63 -23.36
CA SER A 58 -1.51 4.65 -24.34
C SER A 58 -1.54 3.46 -25.30
N SER A 59 -0.73 3.50 -26.36
CA SER A 59 -0.58 2.42 -27.36
C SER A 59 0.07 1.13 -26.82
N THR A 60 0.16 0.97 -25.50
CA THR A 60 0.83 -0.16 -24.82
C THR A 60 -0.04 -0.81 -23.72
N PRO A 61 -1.27 -1.31 -24.02
CA PRO A 61 -2.18 -1.85 -23.00
C PRO A 61 -1.60 -3.01 -22.18
N GLY A 62 -0.77 -3.86 -22.79
CA GLY A 62 -0.10 -4.98 -22.09
C GLY A 62 0.84 -4.52 -20.96
N ARG A 63 1.32 -3.27 -21.00
CA ARG A 63 2.15 -2.69 -19.95
C ARG A 63 1.31 -2.29 -18.72
N ALA A 64 0.07 -1.87 -18.93
CA ALA A 64 -0.82 -1.50 -17.83
C ALA A 64 -1.22 -2.69 -16.95
N GLN A 65 -1.51 -3.86 -17.54
CA GLN A 65 -1.85 -5.06 -16.77
C GLN A 65 -0.66 -5.52 -15.93
N LYS A 66 0.54 -5.59 -16.54
CA LYS A 66 1.79 -5.90 -15.81
C LYS A 66 2.01 -4.96 -14.63
N GLN A 67 1.77 -3.66 -14.83
CA GLN A 67 1.90 -2.67 -13.77
C GLN A 67 0.87 -2.91 -12.65
N ALA A 68 -0.39 -3.15 -13.00
CA ALA A 68 -1.43 -3.45 -12.03
C ALA A 68 -1.15 -4.72 -11.23
N ASP A 69 -0.64 -5.77 -11.87
CA ASP A 69 -0.25 -7.02 -11.22
C ASP A 69 0.92 -6.80 -10.27
N TRP A 70 1.93 -6.02 -10.68
CA TRP A 70 3.09 -5.70 -9.83
C TRP A 70 2.69 -4.98 -8.54
N TYR A 71 1.66 -4.13 -8.57
CA TYR A 71 1.16 -3.44 -7.37
C TYR A 71 0.29 -4.32 -6.46
N ARG A 72 0.11 -5.62 -6.76
CA ARG A 72 -0.57 -6.52 -5.82
C ARG A 72 0.35 -6.88 -4.67
N LEU A 73 -0.14 -6.76 -3.43
CA LEU A 73 0.63 -7.12 -2.23
C LEU A 73 1.07 -8.60 -2.23
N SER A 74 0.33 -9.47 -2.90
CA SER A 74 0.72 -10.88 -3.09
C SER A 74 1.99 -11.09 -3.91
N GLN A 75 2.42 -10.09 -4.71
CA GLN A 75 3.72 -10.08 -5.37
C GLN A 75 4.88 -9.66 -4.45
N HIS A 76 4.58 -9.17 -3.24
CA HIS A 76 5.55 -8.61 -2.29
C HIS A 76 5.46 -9.28 -0.91
N GLN A 77 5.47 -10.61 -0.87
CA GLN A 77 5.29 -11.37 0.38
C GLN A 77 6.28 -11.01 1.50
N HIS A 78 7.51 -10.62 1.13
CA HIS A 78 8.52 -10.16 2.09
C HIS A 78 8.06 -8.95 2.93
N ARG A 79 7.12 -8.13 2.43
CA ARG A 79 6.58 -6.95 3.11
C ARG A 79 5.42 -7.25 4.06
N TRP A 80 4.86 -8.47 4.00
CA TRP A 80 3.70 -8.84 4.84
C TRP A 80 4.04 -8.75 6.32
N ARG A 81 5.26 -9.14 6.71
CA ARG A 81 5.72 -9.07 8.10
C ARG A 81 5.77 -7.64 8.62
N ILE A 82 6.25 -6.70 7.80
CA ILE A 82 6.32 -5.27 8.14
C ILE A 82 4.91 -4.72 8.37
N ILE A 83 3.98 -5.03 7.45
CA ILE A 83 2.59 -4.60 7.56
C ILE A 83 1.93 -5.21 8.80
N ALA A 84 2.12 -6.51 9.06
CA ALA A 84 1.58 -7.17 10.24
C ALA A 84 2.14 -6.59 11.54
N HIS A 85 3.45 -6.32 11.61
CA HIS A 85 4.06 -5.71 12.80
C HIS A 85 3.45 -4.34 13.11
N ARG A 86 3.33 -3.47 12.10
CA ARG A 86 2.72 -2.14 12.26
C ARG A 86 1.21 -2.21 12.53
N ALA A 87 0.52 -3.22 12.01
CA ALA A 87 -0.87 -3.47 12.32
C ALA A 87 -1.06 -3.89 13.79
N ALA A 88 -0.16 -4.72 14.33
CA ALA A 88 -0.17 -5.14 15.73
C ALA A 88 0.04 -3.96 16.71
N MET A 89 0.73 -2.90 16.27
CA MET A 89 0.86 -1.67 17.05
C MET A 89 -0.42 -0.82 17.12
N HIS A 90 -1.49 -1.19 16.41
CA HIS A 90 -2.75 -0.47 16.48
C HIS A 90 -3.36 -0.61 17.89
N PRO A 91 -3.59 0.49 18.65
CA PRO A 91 -3.94 0.43 20.08
C PRO A 91 -5.20 -0.36 20.42
N ARG A 92 -6.09 -0.52 19.45
CA ARG A 92 -7.38 -1.20 19.59
C ARG A 92 -7.59 -2.26 18.51
N TRP A 93 -6.52 -2.92 18.07
CA TRP A 93 -6.59 -3.90 16.97
C TRP A 93 -7.75 -4.89 17.15
N ARG A 94 -7.88 -5.49 18.34
CA ARG A 94 -8.92 -6.48 18.66
C ARG A 94 -10.34 -5.91 18.73
N ASP A 95 -10.49 -4.60 18.84
CA ASP A 95 -11.81 -3.93 18.87
C ASP A 95 -12.25 -3.47 17.48
N LEU A 96 -11.38 -3.55 16.46
CA LEU A 96 -11.72 -3.15 15.10
C LEU A 96 -12.71 -4.14 14.48
N THR A 97 -13.67 -3.61 13.73
CA THR A 97 -14.47 -4.41 12.81
C THR A 97 -13.61 -4.92 11.65
N GLU A 98 -14.08 -5.95 10.94
CA GLU A 98 -13.37 -6.48 9.76
C GLU A 98 -13.13 -5.40 8.68
N ALA A 99 -14.08 -4.49 8.50
CA ALA A 99 -13.96 -3.38 7.57
C ALA A 99 -12.88 -2.37 8.00
N GLU A 100 -12.82 -2.04 9.29
CA GLU A 100 -11.80 -1.15 9.84
C GLU A 100 -10.41 -1.80 9.80
N MET A 101 -10.30 -3.09 10.11
CA MET A 101 -9.06 -3.85 9.95
C MET A 101 -8.56 -3.82 8.51
N ARG A 102 -9.45 -4.11 7.54
CA ARG A 102 -9.10 -4.05 6.11
C ARG A 102 -8.61 -2.65 5.73
N HIS A 103 -9.36 -1.62 6.10
CA HIS A 103 -9.00 -0.24 5.79
C HIS A 103 -7.64 0.14 6.38
N TRP A 104 -7.36 -0.28 7.61
CA TRP A 104 -6.07 -0.04 8.26
C TRP A 104 -4.93 -0.78 7.54
N VAL A 105 -5.12 -2.06 7.22
CA VAL A 105 -4.13 -2.86 6.48
C VAL A 105 -3.88 -2.27 5.09
N GLU A 106 -4.91 -1.83 4.38
CA GLU A 106 -4.78 -1.14 3.08
C GLU A 106 -4.04 0.19 3.20
N THR A 107 -4.26 0.94 4.29
CA THR A 107 -3.53 2.17 4.59
C THR A 107 -2.04 1.88 4.78
N LEU A 108 -1.70 0.87 5.58
CA LEU A 108 -0.32 0.43 5.81
C LEU A 108 0.33 -0.11 4.54
N ALA A 109 -0.42 -0.84 3.71
CA ALA A 109 0.07 -1.50 2.51
C ALA A 109 0.19 -0.56 1.29
N ALA A 110 -0.44 0.61 1.30
CA ALA A 110 -0.41 1.54 0.15
C ALA A 110 1.03 1.77 -0.35
N PRO A 111 1.26 1.84 -1.69
CA PRO A 111 0.29 1.75 -2.77
C PRO A 111 -0.09 0.32 -3.17
N LEU A 112 0.32 -0.71 -2.43
CA LEU A 112 0.02 -2.10 -2.80
C LEU A 112 -1.46 -2.43 -2.56
N THR A 113 -2.11 -3.12 -3.52
CA THR A 113 -3.48 -3.60 -3.35
C THR A 113 -3.49 -4.88 -2.51
N VAL A 114 -4.33 -4.90 -1.48
CA VAL A 114 -4.50 -6.04 -0.59
C VAL A 114 -5.60 -6.95 -1.15
N ASP A 115 -5.26 -8.20 -1.45
CA ASP A 115 -6.24 -9.24 -1.75
C ASP A 115 -6.65 -9.98 -0.47
N ASP A 116 -7.78 -10.70 -0.50
CA ASP A 116 -8.33 -11.37 0.68
C ASP A 116 -7.36 -12.37 1.30
N ARG A 117 -6.59 -13.07 0.47
CA ARG A 117 -5.57 -14.01 0.94
C ARG A 117 -4.48 -13.29 1.73
N ALA A 118 -3.98 -12.17 1.21
CA ALA A 118 -2.98 -11.35 1.89
C ALA A 118 -3.55 -10.76 3.20
N LEU A 119 -4.80 -10.29 3.18
CA LEU A 119 -5.45 -9.74 4.37
C LEU A 119 -5.55 -10.79 5.49
N GLU A 120 -6.05 -11.99 5.19
CA GLU A 120 -6.18 -13.04 6.20
C GLU A 120 -4.82 -13.50 6.73
N ALA A 121 -3.79 -13.57 5.87
CA ALA A 121 -2.44 -13.89 6.32
C ALA A 121 -1.86 -12.82 7.25
N ILE A 122 -2.12 -11.54 6.97
CA ILE A 122 -1.70 -10.44 7.83
C ILE A 122 -2.43 -10.48 9.17
N LYS A 123 -3.77 -10.64 9.17
CA LYS A 123 -4.57 -10.77 10.40
C LYS A 123 -4.06 -11.91 11.28
N ALA A 124 -3.85 -13.09 10.69
CA ALA A 124 -3.32 -14.24 11.42
C ALA A 124 -1.90 -14.01 11.97
N ALA A 125 -1.06 -13.25 11.27
CA ALA A 125 0.26 -12.87 11.75
C ALA A 125 0.18 -11.87 12.92
N VAL A 126 -0.75 -10.92 12.87
CA VAL A 126 -0.99 -9.97 13.97
C VAL A 126 -1.43 -10.70 15.23
N GLU A 127 -2.42 -11.59 15.15
CA GLU A 127 -2.88 -12.33 16.35
C GLU A 127 -1.76 -13.16 16.98
N LYS A 128 -0.91 -13.80 16.17
CA LYS A 128 0.27 -14.53 16.68
C LYS A 128 1.27 -13.63 17.41
N MET A 129 1.43 -12.38 16.97
CA MET A 129 2.30 -11.41 17.65
C MET A 129 1.67 -10.95 18.96
N LEU A 130 0.36 -10.67 18.96
CA LEU A 130 -0.36 -10.24 20.17
C LEU A 130 -0.54 -11.34 21.22
N ASP A 131 -0.56 -12.60 20.81
CA ASP A 131 -0.62 -13.77 21.71
C ASP A 131 0.77 -14.24 22.19
N GLY A 132 1.85 -13.68 21.65
CA GLY A 132 3.20 -14.22 21.73
C GLY A 132 4.30 -13.26 22.20
N ASP A 133 3.95 -12.08 22.73
CA ASP A 133 4.84 -11.15 23.45
C ASP A 133 4.41 -11.00 24.92
#